data_AF-A0A838VPX8-F1
#
_entry.id   AF-A0A838VPX8-F1
#
_cell.length_a   1.000
_cell.length_b   1.000
_cell.length_c   1.000
_cell.angle_alpha   90.00
_cell.angle_beta   90.00
_cell.angle_gamma   90.00
#
_symmetry.space_group_name_H-M   'P 1'
#
loop_
_entity.id
_entity.type
_entity.pdbx_description
1 polymer ?
#
loop_
_entity_poly.entity_id
_entity_poly.type
_entity_poly.pdbx_seq_one_letter_code
_entity_poly.pdbx_strand_id
1 'polypeptide(L)'
;MSLWIIAQVGLFFLQPGQVGLMYVLGIMAGFGVSCAYLIPWSMMPDVIELDELQTGQRREGIFYGFMVFVQKIGLAIALFLVLKALDFAGYISSSGASAPIQPASALLAIRLAIGPLPTVCLIFGLILAYFYPITREAHAETLLKLQEKRRG
;
A
#
# COMPACT_ATOMS: atom_id res chain seq x y z
N MET A 1 -8.09 -7.40 5.06
CA MET A 1 -7.33 -6.39 5.84
C MET A 1 -6.90 -6.90 7.20
N SER A 2 -7.81 -7.47 8.01
CA SER A 2 -7.47 -8.05 9.33
C SER A 2 -6.34 -9.08 9.27
N LEU A 3 -6.32 -9.93 8.23
CA LEU A 3 -5.24 -10.90 7.96
C LEU A 3 -3.85 -10.25 7.84
N TRP A 4 -3.77 -9.09 7.21
CA TRP A 4 -2.52 -8.34 7.04
C TRP A 4 -2.04 -7.76 8.37
N ILE A 5 -2.95 -7.16 9.14
CA ILE A 5 -2.65 -6.58 10.45
C ILE A 5 -2.14 -7.68 11.40
N ILE A 6 -2.79 -8.84 11.42
CA ILE A 6 -2.35 -10.01 12.20
C ILE A 6 -0.95 -10.45 11.78
N ALA A 7 -0.68 -10.51 10.47
CA ALA A 7 0.64 -10.88 9.96
C ALA A 7 1.73 -9.88 10.41
N GLN A 8 1.44 -8.58 10.38
CA GLN A 8 2.38 -7.54 10.80
C GLN A 8 2.65 -7.53 12.30
N VAL A 9 1.63 -7.78 13.12
CA VAL A 9 1.82 -7.99 14.56
C VAL A 9 2.67 -9.23 14.80
N GLY A 10 2.42 -10.33 14.10
CA GLY A 10 3.24 -11.55 14.18
C GLY A 10 4.70 -11.32 13.80
N LEU A 11 4.95 -10.57 12.72
CA LEU A 11 6.31 -10.23 12.27
C LEU A 11 7.07 -9.36 13.27
N PHE A 12 6.36 -8.52 14.03
CA PHE A 12 6.98 -7.67 15.06
C PHE A 12 7.57 -8.49 16.23
N PHE A 13 6.89 -9.57 16.62
CA PHE A 13 7.34 -10.44 17.73
C PHE A 13 8.25 -11.60 17.31
N LEU A 14 8.60 -11.69 16.01
CA LEU A 14 9.39 -12.78 15.47
C LEU A 14 10.80 -12.82 16.07
N GLN A 15 11.21 -13.98 16.60
CA GLN A 15 12.53 -14.20 17.18
C GLN A 15 13.53 -14.79 16.17
N PRO A 16 14.85 -14.62 16.39
CA PRO A 16 15.87 -15.24 15.56
C PRO A 16 15.68 -16.77 15.46
N GLY A 17 15.82 -17.33 14.26
CA GLY A 17 15.68 -18.77 14.01
C GLY A 17 14.27 -19.26 13.65
N GLN A 18 13.23 -18.44 13.81
CA GLN A 18 11.85 -18.79 13.47
C GLN A 18 11.54 -18.60 11.96
N VAL A 19 12.37 -19.17 11.10
CA VAL A 19 12.31 -18.95 9.64
C VAL A 19 11.01 -19.48 9.03
N GLY A 20 10.51 -20.63 9.49
CA GLY A 20 9.23 -21.18 9.01
C GLY A 20 8.04 -20.26 9.31
N LEU A 21 7.98 -19.71 10.53
CA LEU A 21 6.94 -18.76 10.93
C LEU A 21 7.05 -17.46 10.12
N MET A 22 8.27 -16.99 9.84
CA MET A 22 8.51 -15.82 9.00
C MET A 22 7.91 -16.00 7.60
N TYR A 23 8.09 -17.16 6.96
CA TYR A 23 7.51 -17.43 5.64
C TYR A 23 5.98 -17.46 5.68
N VAL A 24 5.39 -18.13 6.68
CA VAL A 24 3.93 -18.20 6.83
C VAL A 24 3.34 -16.79 7.00
N LEU A 25 3.90 -15.98 7.90
CA LEU A 25 3.48 -14.61 8.11
C LEU A 25 3.71 -13.73 6.87
N GLY A 26 4.80 -13.95 6.14
CA GLY A 26 5.08 -13.27 4.87
C GLY A 26 4.03 -13.57 3.79
N ILE A 27 3.62 -14.83 3.66
CA ILE A 27 2.53 -15.24 2.74
C ILE A 27 1.21 -14.56 3.16
N MET A 28 0.88 -14.59 4.45
CA MET A 28 -0.33 -13.93 4.97
C MET A 28 -0.32 -12.42 4.71
N ALA A 29 0.82 -11.75 4.93
CA ALA A 29 1.00 -10.34 4.62
C ALA A 29 0.86 -10.07 3.12
N GLY A 30 1.37 -10.97 2.26
CA GLY A 30 1.27 -10.89 0.80
C GLY A 30 -0.17 -10.74 0.32
N PHE A 31 -1.11 -11.56 0.82
CA PHE A 31 -2.54 -11.41 0.50
C PHE A 31 -3.09 -10.02 0.87
N GLY A 32 -2.66 -9.50 2.02
CA GLY A 32 -3.01 -8.16 2.47
C GLY A 32 -2.54 -7.05 1.53
N VAL A 33 -1.26 -7.09 1.20
CA VAL A 33 -0.61 -6.14 0.30
C VAL A 33 -1.25 -6.19 -1.09
N SER A 34 -1.55 -7.38 -1.62
CA SER A 34 -2.23 -7.52 -2.91
C SER A 34 -3.60 -6.83 -2.92
N CYS A 35 -4.42 -7.03 -1.90
CA CYS A 35 -5.71 -6.36 -1.80
C CYS A 35 -5.56 -4.83 -1.71
N ALA A 36 -4.63 -4.34 -0.87
CA ALA A 36 -4.41 -2.91 -0.71
C ALA A 36 -3.84 -2.24 -1.98
N TYR A 37 -3.07 -2.98 -2.76
CA TYR A 37 -2.60 -2.52 -4.07
C TYR A 37 -3.75 -2.47 -5.07
N LEU A 38 -4.60 -3.50 -5.15
CA LEU A 38 -5.65 -3.60 -6.16
C LEU A 38 -6.78 -2.58 -5.99
N ILE A 39 -7.16 -2.24 -4.75
CA ILE A 39 -8.33 -1.38 -4.47
C ILE A 39 -8.23 -0.02 -5.18
N PRO A 40 -7.16 0.78 -5.03
CA PRO A 40 -7.03 2.06 -5.72
C PRO A 40 -7.09 1.95 -7.25
N TRP A 41 -6.52 0.88 -7.82
CA TRP A 41 -6.55 0.66 -9.27
C TRP A 41 -7.95 0.28 -9.76
N SER A 42 -8.74 -0.45 -8.97
CA SER A 42 -10.13 -0.76 -9.32
C SER A 42 -11.07 0.44 -9.20
N MET A 43 -10.77 1.39 -8.31
CA MET A 43 -11.59 2.60 -8.12
C MET A 43 -11.28 3.68 -9.16
N MET A 44 -10.13 3.60 -9.83
CA MET A 44 -9.70 4.61 -10.78
C MET A 44 -10.70 4.78 -11.95
N PRO A 45 -11.09 3.70 -12.67
CA PRO A 45 -12.06 3.79 -13.76
C PRO A 45 -13.36 4.52 -13.36
N ASP A 46 -13.89 4.23 -12.17
CA ASP A 46 -15.13 4.85 -11.67
C ASP A 46 -15.00 6.38 -11.58
N VAL A 47 -13.83 6.89 -11.19
CA VAL A 47 -13.55 8.33 -11.13
C VAL A 47 -13.37 8.92 -12.52
N ILE A 48 -12.69 8.22 -13.43
CA ILE A 48 -12.57 8.65 -14.84
C ILE A 48 -13.96 8.78 -15.48
N GLU A 49 -14.84 7.80 -15.25
CA GLU A 49 -16.18 7.81 -15.85
C GLU A 49 -17.03 8.95 -15.31
N LEU A 50 -16.93 9.23 -14.01
CA LEU A 50 -17.60 10.38 -13.41
C LEU A 50 -17.06 11.71 -13.97
N ASP A 51 -15.74 11.84 -14.14
CA ASP A 51 -15.11 13.01 -14.75
C ASP A 51 -15.51 13.16 -16.24
N GLU A 52 -15.57 12.07 -17.00
CA GLU A 52 -16.05 12.05 -18.39
C GLU A 52 -17.51 12.51 -18.47
N LEU A 53 -18.36 12.06 -17.53
CA LEU A 53 -19.76 12.47 -17.49
C LEU A 53 -19.91 13.98 -17.26
N GLN A 54 -19.12 14.54 -16.33
CA GLN A 54 -19.16 15.95 -15.94
C GLN A 54 -18.51 16.87 -16.98
N THR A 55 -17.37 16.49 -17.54
CA THR A 55 -16.55 17.34 -18.41
C THR A 55 -16.72 17.04 -19.90
N GLY A 56 -17.24 15.86 -20.25
CA GLY A 56 -17.29 15.36 -21.62
C GLY A 56 -15.93 14.95 -22.20
N GLN A 57 -14.86 14.97 -21.42
CA GLN A 57 -13.49 14.68 -21.87
C GLN A 57 -12.98 13.43 -21.17
N ARG A 58 -12.43 12.48 -21.93
CA ARG A 58 -11.86 11.25 -21.37
C ARG A 58 -10.38 11.43 -21.08
N ARG A 59 -10.04 11.63 -19.80
CA ARG A 59 -8.69 12.06 -19.35
C ARG A 59 -7.86 10.96 -18.68
N GLU A 60 -8.00 9.72 -19.13
CA GLU A 60 -7.42 8.54 -18.44
C GLU A 60 -5.91 8.66 -18.21
N GLY A 61 -5.18 9.11 -19.23
CA GLY A 61 -3.72 9.23 -19.15
C GLY A 61 -3.24 10.19 -18.07
N ILE A 62 -4.00 11.27 -17.79
CA ILE A 62 -3.66 12.24 -16.75
C ILE A 62 -3.87 11.62 -15.38
N PHE A 63 -5.01 10.97 -15.16
CA PHE A 63 -5.31 10.32 -13.88
C PHE A 63 -4.32 9.19 -13.56
N TYR A 64 -4.09 8.28 -14.51
CA TYR A 64 -3.13 7.19 -14.32
C TYR A 64 -1.69 7.71 -14.16
N GLY A 65 -1.30 8.71 -14.96
CA GLY A 65 0.01 9.33 -14.85
C GLY A 65 0.23 9.98 -13.48
N PHE A 66 -0.75 10.73 -12.99
CA PHE A 66 -0.71 11.35 -11.67
C PHE A 66 -0.67 10.31 -10.54
N MET A 67 -1.48 9.26 -10.63
CA MET A 67 -1.50 8.17 -9.65
C MET A 67 -0.13 7.49 -9.52
N VAL A 68 0.50 7.13 -10.65
CA VAL A 68 1.84 6.53 -10.65
C VAL A 68 2.90 7.51 -10.15
N PHE A 69 2.79 8.79 -10.51
CA PHE A 69 3.71 9.82 -10.05
C PHE A 69 3.68 9.96 -8.52
N VAL A 70 2.49 10.10 -7.92
CA VAL A 70 2.31 10.16 -6.47
C VAL A 70 2.81 8.88 -5.80
N GLN A 71 2.53 7.71 -6.39
CA GLN A 71 3.02 6.43 -5.90
C GLN A 71 4.55 6.39 -5.85
N LYS A 72 5.24 6.82 -6.91
CA LYS A 72 6.70 6.83 -6.96
C LYS A 72 7.32 7.79 -5.95
N ILE A 73 6.73 8.96 -5.76
CA ILE A 73 7.16 9.91 -4.72
C ILE A 73 7.01 9.27 -3.34
N GLY A 74 5.85 8.67 -3.05
CA GLY A 74 5.59 7.99 -1.79
C GLY A 74 6.61 6.88 -1.51
N LEU A 75 6.91 6.04 -2.53
CA LEU A 75 7.93 5.01 -2.43
C LEU A 75 9.33 5.58 -2.18
N ALA A 76 9.71 6.65 -2.88
CA ALA A 76 11.01 7.28 -2.70
C ALA A 76 11.17 7.85 -1.28
N ILE A 77 10.15 8.55 -0.77
CA ILE A 77 10.15 9.09 0.60
C ILE A 77 10.20 7.95 1.63
N ALA A 78 9.38 6.92 1.46
CA ALA A 78 9.35 5.78 2.38
C ALA A 78 10.70 5.06 2.43
N LEU A 79 11.30 4.76 1.28
CA LEU A 79 12.62 4.14 1.19
C LEU A 79 13.69 5.02 1.83
N PHE A 80 13.70 6.32 1.55
CA PHE A 80 14.64 7.26 2.15
C PHE A 80 14.55 7.26 3.68
N LEU A 81 13.34 7.37 4.23
CA LEU A 81 13.12 7.39 5.68
C LEU A 81 13.54 6.07 6.34
N VAL A 82 13.18 4.92 5.75
CA VAL A 82 13.56 3.61 6.28
C VAL A 82 15.08 3.43 6.25
N LEU A 83 15.74 3.77 5.15
CA LEU A 83 17.20 3.66 5.04
C LEU A 83 17.91 4.58 6.02
N LYS A 84 17.45 5.82 6.20
CA LYS A 84 18.00 6.73 7.20
C LYS A 84 17.78 6.26 8.64
N ALA A 85 16.62 5.67 8.93
CA ALA A 85 16.37 5.08 10.24
C ALA A 85 17.31 3.88 10.52
N LEU A 86 17.60 3.05 9.51
CA LEU A 86 18.55 1.94 9.63
C LEU A 86 19.99 2.41 9.84
N ASP A 87 20.42 3.42 9.08
CA ASP A 87 21.73 4.06 9.20
C ASP A 87 21.94 4.62 10.62
N PHE A 88 20.95 5.38 11.12
CA PHE A 88 20.99 5.92 12.49
C PHE A 88 20.93 4.83 13.57
N ALA A 89 20.22 3.73 13.31
CA ALA A 89 20.12 2.60 14.23
C ALA A 89 21.40 1.74 14.29
N GLY A 90 22.42 2.06 13.47
CA GLY A 90 23.69 1.35 13.44
C GLY A 90 23.62 0.03 12.68
N TYR A 91 22.80 -0.06 11.65
CA TYR A 91 22.69 -1.26 10.82
C TYR A 91 24.05 -1.66 10.23
N ILE A 92 24.46 -2.90 10.47
CA ILE A 92 25.76 -3.42 10.01
C ILE A 92 25.54 -4.16 8.69
N SER A 93 25.99 -3.59 7.58
CA SER A 93 25.96 -4.28 6.28
C SER A 93 26.91 -5.49 6.29
N SER A 94 26.44 -6.63 5.77
CA SER A 94 27.31 -7.81 5.62
C SER A 94 28.39 -7.53 4.57
N SER A 95 29.66 -7.65 4.95
CA SER A 95 30.82 -7.44 4.07
C SER A 95 31.53 -8.75 3.68
N GLY A 96 30.96 -9.90 4.03
CA GLY A 96 31.55 -11.22 3.76
C GLY A 96 30.56 -12.38 3.82
N ALA A 97 31.09 -13.60 3.99
CA ALA A 97 30.30 -14.84 3.97
C ALA A 97 29.47 -15.09 5.25
N SER A 98 29.74 -14.40 6.36
CA SER A 98 29.02 -14.54 7.62
C SER A 98 28.12 -13.33 7.91
N ALA A 99 26.88 -13.60 8.32
CA ALA A 99 25.94 -12.56 8.71
C ALA A 99 26.39 -11.91 10.03
N PRO A 100 26.61 -10.58 10.06
CA PRO A 100 27.00 -9.89 11.29
C PRO A 100 25.87 -9.91 12.31
N ILE A 101 26.22 -9.94 13.60
CA ILE A 101 25.25 -9.80 14.69
C ILE A 101 24.78 -8.35 14.70
N GLN A 102 23.50 -8.13 14.39
CA GLN A 102 22.90 -6.80 14.35
C GLN A 102 22.65 -6.28 15.77
N PRO A 103 22.84 -4.96 16.01
CA PRO A 103 22.46 -4.36 17.28
C PRO A 103 20.94 -4.40 17.48
N ALA A 104 20.51 -4.41 18.73
CA ALA A 104 19.08 -4.44 19.09
C ALA A 104 18.31 -3.24 18.50
N SER A 105 18.95 -2.07 18.40
CA SER A 105 18.41 -0.87 17.75
C SER A 105 18.08 -1.09 16.27
N ALA A 106 18.97 -1.73 15.52
CA ALA A 106 18.75 -2.03 14.10
C ALA A 106 17.63 -3.06 13.91
N LEU A 107 17.58 -4.10 14.74
CA LEU A 107 16.48 -5.07 14.72
C LEU A 107 15.13 -4.41 15.03
N LEU A 108 15.09 -3.49 16.00
CA LEU A 108 13.89 -2.73 16.32
C LEU A 108 13.46 -1.83 15.14
N ALA A 109 14.40 -1.12 14.52
CA ALA A 109 14.12 -0.30 13.34
C ALA A 109 13.52 -1.11 12.19
N ILE A 110 14.07 -2.30 11.91
CA ILE A 110 13.51 -3.24 10.92
C ILE A 110 12.09 -3.64 11.31
N ARG A 111 11.87 -4.06 12.56
CA ARG A 111 10.55 -4.48 13.06
C ARG A 111 9.49 -3.37 12.95
N LEU A 112 9.88 -2.13 13.26
CA LEU A 112 9.01 -0.96 13.10
C LEU A 112 8.65 -0.71 11.62
N ALA A 113 9.64 -0.81 10.73
CA ALA A 113 9.46 -0.57 9.30
C ALA A 113 8.59 -1.64 8.62
N ILE A 114 8.64 -2.91 9.05
CA ILE A 114 7.86 -4.00 8.44
C ILE A 114 6.49 -4.23 9.09
N GLY A 115 6.25 -3.72 10.31
CA GLY A 115 5.08 -4.06 11.10
C GLY A 115 4.19 -2.86 11.44
N PRO A 116 4.44 -2.15 12.54
CA PRO A 116 3.59 -1.03 12.98
C PRO A 116 3.42 0.08 11.94
N LEU A 117 4.50 0.50 11.27
CA LEU A 117 4.44 1.65 10.37
C LEU A 117 3.51 1.41 9.16
N PRO A 118 3.63 0.32 8.38
CA PRO A 118 2.67 0.06 7.31
C PRO A 118 1.25 -0.22 7.81
N THR A 119 1.08 -0.81 9.00
CA THR A 119 -0.25 -1.03 9.60
C THR A 119 -0.96 0.30 9.86
N VAL A 120 -0.27 1.30 10.40
CA VAL A 120 -0.85 2.63 10.64
C VAL A 120 -1.24 3.30 9.32
N CYS A 121 -0.38 3.25 8.31
CA CYS A 121 -0.68 3.77 6.98
C CYS A 121 -1.89 3.07 6.35
N LEU A 122 -2.01 1.74 6.53
CA LEU A 122 -3.15 0.98 6.06
C LEU A 122 -4.45 1.40 6.74
N ILE A 123 -4.46 1.52 8.07
CA ILE A 123 -5.65 1.94 8.82
C ILE A 123 -6.10 3.32 8.36
N PHE A 124 -5.17 4.25 8.17
CA PHE A 124 -5.48 5.57 7.63
C PHE A 124 -6.08 5.49 6.21
N GLY A 125 -5.49 4.68 5.33
CA GLY A 125 -6.04 4.44 3.99
C GLY A 125 -7.44 3.83 3.99
N LEU A 126 -7.72 2.90 4.92
CA LEU A 126 -9.05 2.31 5.08
C LEU A 126 -10.09 3.32 5.58
N ILE A 127 -9.70 4.22 6.47
CA ILE A 127 -10.58 5.32 6.92
C ILE A 127 -10.94 6.21 5.73
N LEU A 128 -9.95 6.61 4.91
CA LEU A 128 -10.21 7.42 3.72
C LEU A 128 -11.10 6.68 2.71
N ALA A 129 -10.85 5.38 2.49
CA ALA A 129 -11.68 4.56 1.61
C ALA A 129 -13.11 4.37 2.14
N TYR A 130 -13.31 4.36 3.46
CA TYR A 130 -14.64 4.29 4.06
C TYR A 130 -15.49 5.53 3.78
N PHE A 131 -14.86 6.71 3.68
CA PHE A 131 -15.52 7.95 3.29
C PHE A 131 -15.65 8.14 1.77
N TYR A 132 -15.32 7.12 0.97
CA TYR A 132 -15.40 7.20 -0.47
C TYR A 132 -16.87 7.29 -0.95
N PRO A 133 -17.25 8.36 -1.68
CA PRO A 133 -18.64 8.67 -1.94
C PRO A 133 -19.24 7.91 -3.15
N ILE A 134 -18.43 7.21 -3.94
CA ILE A 134 -18.92 6.51 -5.14
C ILE A 134 -19.39 5.12 -4.72
N THR A 135 -20.69 5.02 -4.46
CA THR A 135 -21.36 3.74 -4.19
C THR A 135 -21.69 3.01 -5.48
N ARG A 136 -22.07 1.73 -5.39
CA ARG A 136 -22.46 0.92 -6.56
C ARG A 136 -23.64 1.55 -7.32
N GLU A 137 -24.57 2.15 -6.59
CA GLU A 137 -25.75 2.82 -7.15
C GLU A 137 -25.32 4.07 -7.94
N ALA A 138 -24.43 4.89 -7.37
CA ALA A 138 -23.90 6.08 -8.03
C ALA A 138 -23.09 5.75 -9.30
N HIS A 139 -22.33 4.65 -9.27
CA HIS A 139 -21.60 4.16 -10.44
C HIS A 139 -22.55 3.66 -11.54
N ALA A 140 -23.58 2.88 -11.20
CA ALA A 140 -24.57 2.42 -12.16
C ALA A 140 -25.32 3.59 -12.82
N GLU A 141 -25.67 4.62 -12.05
CA GLU A 141 -26.31 5.84 -12.58
C GLU A 141 -25.38 6.60 -13.54
N THR A 142 -24.08 6.66 -13.22
CA THR A 142 -23.06 7.29 -14.07
C THR A 142 -22.97 6.61 -15.43
N LEU A 143 -22.93 5.26 -15.45
CA LEU A 143 -22.88 4.47 -16.67
C LEU A 143 -24.13 4.65 -17.54
N LEU A 144 -25.32 4.69 -16.93
CA LEU A 144 -26.58 4.92 -17.67
C LEU A 144 -26.58 6.29 -18.37
N LYS A 145 -26.22 7.35 -17.64
CA LYS A 145 -26.15 8.72 -18.20
C LYS A 145 -25.12 8.84 -19.33
N LEU A 146 -23.99 8.13 -19.22
CA LEU A 146 -22.98 8.06 -20.27
C LEU A 146 -23.49 7.35 -21.52
N GLN A 147 -24.25 6.25 -21.38
CA GLN A 147 -24.85 5.54 -22.50
C GLN A 147 -25.90 6.39 -23.21
N GLU A 148 -26.73 7.14 -22.47
CA GLU A 148 -27.70 8.08 -23.05
C GLU A 148 -27.00 9.18 -23.85
N LYS A 149 -25.94 9.80 -23.29
CA LYS A 149 -25.12 10.80 -23.99
C LYS A 149 -24.44 10.29 -25.27
N ARG A 150 -24.14 8.99 -25.35
CA ARG A 150 -23.52 8.37 -26.55
C ARG A 150 -24.54 7.95 -27.61
N ARG A 151 -25.82 7.84 -27.24
CA ARG A 151 -26.91 7.42 -28.14
C ARG A 151 -27.65 8.60 -28.78
N GLY A 152 -27.66 9.76 -28.12
CA GLY A 152 -28.12 11.04 -28.70
C GLY A 152 -27.03 11.73 -29.48
#